data_AF-A0A6L6A979-F1
#
_entry.id   AF-A0A6L6A979-F1
#
_cell.length_a   1.000
_cell.length_b   1.000
_cell.length_c   1.000
_cell.angle_alpha   90.00
_cell.angle_beta   90.00
_cell.angle_gamma   90.00
#
_symmetry.space_group_name_H-M   'P 1'
#
loop_
_entity.id
_entity.type
_entity.pdbx_description
1 polymer ?
#
loop_
_entity_poly.entity_id
_entity_poly.type
_entity_poly.pdbx_seq_one_letter_code
_entity_poly.pdbx_strand_id
1 'polypeptide(L)'
;SGNDGDNHIVDIFGQKISLAKNRSHAVDNSIFAGIRPEKFRISRVATPTSGNILSGGKIEDVSYIGVSTQYQVMMPWGQELMVFEQNDDAVAPFSVGEDVNISWESGFTFALRGDEDAEAGMEVEPEEIIDEDE
;
A
#
# COMPACT_ATOMS: atom_id res chain seq x y z
N SER A 1 -16.17 -11.91 -7.36
CA SER A 1 -15.42 -12.40 -6.19
C SER A 1 -15.33 -13.91 -6.24
N GLY A 2 -14.21 -14.48 -5.77
CA GLY A 2 -14.00 -15.93 -5.64
C GLY A 2 -13.72 -16.28 -4.17
N ASN A 3 -14.03 -17.52 -3.76
CA ASN A 3 -13.76 -18.02 -2.41
C ASN A 3 -12.55 -18.97 -2.46
N ASP A 4 -11.52 -18.68 -1.68
CA ASP A 4 -10.40 -19.61 -1.44
C ASP A 4 -10.31 -19.86 0.07
N GLY A 5 -11.08 -20.84 0.55
CA GLY A 5 -11.19 -21.18 1.98
C GLY A 5 -11.55 -19.97 2.85
N ASP A 6 -10.57 -19.53 3.63
CA ASP A 6 -10.67 -18.43 4.61
C ASP A 6 -10.45 -17.03 4.01
N ASN A 7 -10.21 -16.95 2.70
CA ASN A 7 -9.98 -15.69 1.99
C ASN A 7 -11.12 -15.34 1.00
N HIS A 8 -11.35 -14.05 0.84
CA HIS A 8 -12.09 -13.44 -0.27
C HIS A 8 -11.12 -12.96 -1.34
N ILE A 9 -11.42 -13.26 -2.60
CA ILE A 9 -10.74 -12.64 -3.74
C ILE A 9 -11.53 -11.42 -4.19
N VAL A 10 -10.87 -10.26 -4.13
CA VAL A 10 -11.40 -8.95 -4.51
C VAL A 10 -10.62 -8.37 -5.69
N ASP A 11 -11.30 -7.58 -6.51
CA ASP A 11 -10.70 -6.85 -7.62
C ASP A 11 -10.45 -5.41 -7.17
N ILE A 12 -9.22 -4.95 -7.34
CA ILE A 12 -8.79 -3.58 -7.04
C ILE A 12 -8.11 -3.05 -8.29
N PHE A 13 -8.78 -2.12 -8.96
CA PHE A 13 -8.29 -1.50 -10.20
C PHE A 13 -7.86 -2.52 -11.27
N GLY A 14 -8.61 -3.61 -11.43
CA GLY A 14 -8.33 -4.67 -12.40
C GLY A 14 -7.28 -5.69 -11.95
N GLN A 15 -6.79 -5.58 -10.72
CA GLN A 15 -5.83 -6.52 -10.11
C GLN A 15 -6.51 -7.31 -9.00
N LYS A 16 -6.30 -8.63 -8.97
CA LYS A 16 -6.93 -9.50 -7.97
C LYS A 16 -6.03 -9.64 -6.75
N ILE A 17 -6.61 -9.40 -5.58
CA ILE A 17 -5.93 -9.65 -4.31
C ILE A 17 -6.77 -10.57 -3.42
N SER A 18 -6.08 -11.27 -2.52
CA SER A 18 -6.65 -12.11 -1.49
C SER A 18 -6.73 -11.36 -0.16
N LEU A 19 -7.88 -11.44 0.51
CA LEU A 19 -8.19 -10.76 1.76
C LEU A 19 -8.77 -11.78 2.74
N ALA A 20 -8.26 -11.85 3.96
CA ALA A 20 -8.81 -12.72 4.99
C ALA A 20 -10.23 -12.28 5.38
N LYS A 21 -11.19 -13.23 5.40
CA LYS A 21 -12.61 -12.96 5.68
C LYS A 21 -12.83 -12.31 7.04
N ASN A 22 -12.08 -12.75 8.05
CA ASN A 22 -12.13 -12.22 9.41
C ASN A 22 -11.51 -10.84 9.58
N ARG A 23 -10.97 -10.24 8.50
CA ARG A 23 -10.40 -8.88 8.46
C ARG A 23 -11.20 -7.94 7.56
N SER A 24 -12.40 -8.36 7.15
CA SER A 24 -13.32 -7.57 6.34
C SER A 24 -14.49 -7.11 7.18
N HIS A 25 -14.70 -5.79 7.26
CA HIS A 25 -15.92 -5.19 7.80
C HIS A 25 -16.93 -4.85 6.69
N ALA A 26 -16.58 -5.12 5.44
CA ALA A 26 -17.44 -4.87 4.28
C ALA A 26 -18.68 -5.77 4.31
N VAL A 27 -19.83 -5.16 4.04
CA VAL A 27 -21.13 -5.86 3.95
C VAL A 27 -21.66 -5.91 2.51
N ASP A 28 -21.04 -5.18 1.58
CA ASP A 28 -21.43 -5.10 0.19
C ASP A 28 -20.23 -5.31 -0.76
N ASN A 29 -20.39 -4.94 -2.04
CA ASN A 29 -19.40 -5.13 -3.09
C ASN A 29 -18.39 -3.97 -3.22
N SER A 30 -18.55 -2.88 -2.45
CA SER A 30 -17.65 -1.73 -2.48
C SER A 30 -16.80 -1.71 -1.21
N ILE A 31 -15.48 -1.69 -1.35
CA ILE A 31 -14.58 -1.74 -0.21
C ILE A 31 -13.44 -0.74 -0.37
N PHE A 32 -12.94 -0.24 0.77
CA PHE A 32 -11.60 0.32 0.84
C PHE A 32 -10.66 -0.76 1.36
N ALA A 33 -9.65 -1.11 0.57
CA ALA A 33 -8.61 -2.04 0.99
C ALA A 33 -7.46 -1.27 1.66
N GLY A 34 -7.28 -1.51 2.94
CA GLY A 34 -6.17 -0.97 3.71
C GLY A 34 -5.01 -1.95 3.82
N ILE A 35 -3.82 -1.45 3.53
CA ILE A 35 -2.55 -2.14 3.75
C ILE A 35 -1.62 -1.14 4.41
N ARG A 36 -0.95 -1.54 5.50
CA ARG A 36 0.02 -0.64 6.14
C ARG A 36 1.31 -0.58 5.31
N PRO A 37 1.90 0.61 5.09
CA PRO A 37 3.08 0.77 4.24
C PRO A 37 4.24 -0.18 4.58
N GLU A 38 4.49 -0.46 5.86
CA GLU A 38 5.57 -1.34 6.32
C GLU A 38 5.38 -2.83 5.99
N LYS A 39 4.23 -3.18 5.39
CA LYS A 39 3.93 -4.56 4.95
C LYS A 39 4.16 -4.79 3.47
N PHE A 40 4.39 -3.72 2.71
CA PHE A 40 4.77 -3.83 1.31
C PHE A 40 6.21 -4.32 1.17
N ARG A 41 6.42 -5.09 0.11
CA ARG A 41 7.72 -5.45 -0.44
C ARG A 41 7.78 -4.93 -1.87
N ILE A 42 8.92 -4.40 -2.28
CA ILE A 42 9.16 -3.93 -3.65
C ILE A 42 10.04 -4.93 -4.41
N SER A 43 9.79 -5.11 -5.70
CA SER A 43 10.54 -6.05 -6.52
C SER A 43 10.59 -5.60 -7.98
N ARG A 44 11.64 -6.01 -8.71
CA ARG A 44 11.71 -5.81 -10.16
C ARG A 44 10.65 -6.67 -10.85
N VAL A 45 10.18 -6.23 -12.02
CA VAL A 45 9.06 -6.88 -12.75
C VAL A 45 9.26 -8.38 -12.97
N ALA A 46 10.49 -8.82 -13.24
CA ALA A 46 10.81 -10.23 -13.50
C ALA A 46 11.12 -11.06 -12.24
N THR A 47 11.15 -10.45 -11.06
CA THR A 47 11.45 -11.14 -9.81
C THR A 47 10.24 -11.98 -9.39
N PRO A 48 10.39 -13.30 -9.17
CA PRO A 48 9.32 -14.12 -8.61
C PRO A 48 8.93 -13.65 -7.21
N THR A 49 7.64 -13.42 -6.99
CA THR A 49 7.08 -13.04 -5.69
C THR A 49 5.88 -13.91 -5.33
N SER A 50 5.45 -13.84 -4.08
CA SER A 50 4.31 -14.58 -3.54
C SER A 50 3.36 -13.66 -2.80
N GLY A 51 2.15 -14.15 -2.54
CA GLY A 51 1.10 -13.38 -1.88
C GLY A 51 0.31 -12.52 -2.88
N ASN A 52 -0.17 -11.38 -2.39
CA ASN A 52 -0.81 -10.40 -3.25
C ASN A 52 0.24 -9.60 -4.00
N ILE A 53 -0.04 -9.30 -5.26
CA ILE A 53 0.89 -8.59 -6.15
C ILE A 53 0.11 -7.49 -6.87
N LEU A 54 0.67 -6.28 -6.83
CA LEU A 54 0.28 -5.16 -7.66
C LEU A 54 1.41 -4.89 -8.67
N SER A 55 1.03 -4.86 -9.94
CA SER A 55 1.93 -4.71 -11.09
C SER A 55 1.73 -3.36 -11.78
N GLY A 56 2.74 -2.94 -12.54
CA GLY A 56 2.74 -1.70 -13.30
C GLY A 56 3.09 -0.45 -12.50
N GLY A 57 3.68 -0.61 -11.31
CA GLY A 57 4.16 0.51 -10.51
C GLY A 57 5.41 1.14 -11.13
N LYS A 58 5.56 2.46 -10.96
CA LYS A 58 6.76 3.20 -11.38
C LYS A 58 7.28 4.04 -10.22
N ILE A 59 8.59 4.00 -9.99
CA ILE A 59 9.22 4.82 -8.94
C ILE A 59 9.18 6.30 -9.34
N GLU A 60 8.59 7.15 -8.52
CA GLU A 60 8.58 8.60 -8.70
C GLU A 60 9.57 9.32 -7.79
N ASP A 61 9.75 8.84 -6.56
CA ASP A 61 10.73 9.37 -5.62
C ASP A 61 11.46 8.28 -4.84
N VAL A 62 12.70 8.60 -4.47
CA VAL A 62 13.57 7.75 -3.65
C VAL A 62 14.16 8.60 -2.53
N SER A 63 13.77 8.29 -1.30
CA SER A 63 14.18 9.02 -0.11
C SER A 63 14.93 8.10 0.86
N TYR A 64 16.21 8.39 1.10
CA TYR A 64 17.00 7.66 2.09
C TYR A 64 16.71 8.19 3.50
N ILE A 65 16.24 7.33 4.41
CA ILE A 65 15.86 7.70 5.77
C ILE A 65 16.55 6.76 6.76
N GLY A 66 17.77 7.12 7.16
CA GLY A 66 18.52 6.43 8.20
C GLY A 66 18.88 4.99 7.84
N VAL A 67 18.09 4.01 8.28
CA VAL A 67 18.31 2.57 8.07
C VAL A 67 17.44 1.97 6.96
N SER A 68 16.56 2.77 6.37
CA SER A 68 15.68 2.34 5.28
C SER A 68 15.71 3.32 4.13
N THR A 69 15.33 2.85 2.96
CA THR A 69 14.97 3.68 1.81
C THR A 69 13.45 3.64 1.65
N GLN A 70 12.84 4.81 1.52
CA GLN A 70 11.45 4.98 1.18
C GLN A 70 11.33 5.20 -0.33
N TYR A 71 10.44 4.44 -0.97
CA TYR A 71 10.09 4.58 -2.38
C TYR A 71 8.66 5.08 -2.49
N GLN A 72 8.44 6.10 -3.32
CA GLN A 72 7.11 6.46 -3.78
C GLN A 72 6.85 5.81 -5.13
N VAL A 73 5.80 5.00 -5.20
CA VAL A 73 5.46 4.20 -6.37
C VAL A 73 4.12 4.66 -6.94
N MET A 74 4.15 5.29 -8.10
CA MET A 74 2.96 5.65 -8.86
C MET A 74 2.37 4.41 -9.51
N MET A 75 1.10 4.12 -9.21
CA MET A 75 0.37 3.02 -9.80
C MET A 75 -0.38 3.44 -11.06
N PRO A 76 -0.73 2.51 -11.98
CA PRO A 76 -1.39 2.84 -13.25
C PRO A 76 -2.74 3.55 -13.12
N TRP A 77 -3.39 3.46 -11.96
CA TRP A 77 -4.67 4.14 -11.67
C TRP A 77 -4.49 5.53 -11.04
N GLY A 78 -3.26 6.02 -10.89
CA GLY A 78 -2.95 7.39 -10.45
C GLY A 78 -2.79 7.56 -8.93
N GLN A 79 -2.76 6.48 -8.15
CA GLN A 79 -2.47 6.53 -6.72
C GLN A 79 -0.99 6.28 -6.47
N GLU A 80 -0.40 7.07 -5.58
CA GLU A 80 0.95 6.86 -5.06
C GLU A 80 0.92 5.91 -3.85
N LEU A 81 1.78 4.91 -3.86
CA LEU A 81 1.99 3.98 -2.75
C LEU A 81 3.39 4.16 -2.16
N MET A 82 3.45 4.34 -0.85
CA MET A 82 4.69 4.43 -0.08
C MET A 82 5.16 3.03 0.31
N VAL A 83 6.41 2.70 -0.01
CA VAL A 83 7.03 1.40 0.32
C VAL A 83 8.37 1.62 1.01
N PHE A 84 8.63 0.86 2.08
CA PHE A 84 9.88 0.91 2.83
C PHE A 84 10.72 -0.33 2.56
N GLU A 85 11.99 -0.14 2.21
CA GLU A 85 12.99 -1.19 2.06
C GLU A 85 14.11 -0.96 3.08
N GLN A 86 14.57 -1.99 3.78
CA GLN A 86 15.75 -1.85 4.64
C GLN A 86 17.00 -1.68 3.79
N ASN A 87 17.93 -0.86 4.25
CA ASN A 87 19.23 -0.71 3.61
C ASN A 87 20.11 -1.91 3.98
N ASP A 88 19.87 -3.03 3.31
CA ASP A 88 20.76 -4.18 3.35
C ASP A 88 21.51 -4.33 2.02
N ASP A 89 22.70 -4.94 2.05
CA ASP A 89 23.53 -5.10 0.85
C ASP A 89 23.00 -6.19 -0.11
N ALA A 90 21.79 -6.74 0.13
CA ALA A 90 21.27 -7.88 -0.62
C ALA A 90 20.64 -7.49 -1.95
N VAL A 91 20.05 -6.29 -2.04
CA VAL A 91 19.34 -5.82 -3.25
C VAL A 91 19.84 -4.43 -3.64
N ALA A 92 20.30 -4.29 -4.89
CA ALA A 92 20.66 -2.99 -5.43
C ALA A 92 19.43 -2.04 -5.43
N PRO A 93 19.59 -0.79 -4.96
CA PRO A 93 18.48 0.15 -4.80
C PRO A 93 17.78 0.43 -6.13
N PHE A 94 16.49 0.78 -6.05
CA PHE A 94 15.70 1.16 -7.21
C PHE A 94 15.97 2.61 -7.59
N SER A 95 15.79 2.93 -8.87
CA SER A 95 15.94 4.30 -9.39
C SER A 95 14.60 4.90 -9.81
N VAL A 96 14.47 6.23 -9.73
CA VAL A 96 13.33 6.95 -10.29
C VAL A 96 13.13 6.57 -11.76
N GLY A 97 11.88 6.30 -12.12
CA GLY A 97 11.45 5.85 -13.44
C GLY A 97 11.47 4.33 -13.64
N GLU A 98 12.09 3.55 -12.76
CA GLU A 98 12.13 2.08 -12.82
C GLU A 98 10.72 1.49 -12.65
N ASP A 99 10.42 0.46 -13.45
CA ASP A 99 9.18 -0.30 -13.33
C ASP A 99 9.32 -1.39 -12.27
N VAL A 100 8.34 -1.48 -11.38
CA VAL A 100 8.36 -2.35 -10.20
C VAL A 100 7.02 -3.05 -9.97
N ASN A 101 7.08 -4.12 -9.20
CA ASN A 101 5.92 -4.77 -8.59
C ASN A 101 5.95 -4.54 -7.08
N ILE A 102 4.78 -4.33 -6.49
CA ILE A 102 4.56 -4.29 -5.05
C ILE A 102 3.91 -5.60 -4.62
N SER A 103 4.36 -6.20 -3.52
CA SER A 103 3.76 -7.43 -3.00
C SER A 103 3.62 -7.42 -1.48
N TRP A 104 2.69 -8.22 -0.95
CA TRP A 104 2.50 -8.41 0.49
C TRP A 104 1.78 -9.72 0.78
N GLU A 105 1.85 -10.18 2.03
CA GLU A 105 1.08 -11.35 2.49
C GLU A 105 -0.39 -10.97 2.66
N SER A 106 -1.31 -11.83 2.18
CA SER A 106 -2.76 -11.56 2.17
C SER A 106 -3.33 -11.20 3.55
N GLY A 107 -2.77 -11.78 4.62
CA GLY A 107 -3.14 -11.53 6.01
C GLY A 107 -2.90 -10.10 6.51
N PHE A 108 -2.16 -9.27 5.77
CA PHE A 108 -1.97 -7.85 6.09
C PHE A 108 -3.00 -6.92 5.46
N THR A 109 -3.90 -7.45 4.63
CA THR A 109 -5.02 -6.67 4.09
C THR A 109 -6.14 -6.57 5.12
N PHE A 110 -6.77 -5.41 5.23
CA PHE A 110 -8.07 -5.25 5.88
C PHE A 110 -9.02 -4.52 4.93
N ALA A 111 -10.32 -4.73 5.08
CA ALA A 111 -11.31 -4.04 4.28
C ALA A 111 -12.27 -3.24 5.16
N LEU A 112 -12.43 -1.97 4.80
CA LEU A 112 -13.45 -1.07 5.32
C LEU A 112 -14.61 -0.99 4.32
N ARG A 113 -15.74 -0.46 4.78
CA ARG A 113 -16.92 -0.39 3.92
C ARG A 113 -16.75 0.75 2.92
N GLY A 114 -17.12 0.51 1.66
CA GLY A 114 -17.02 1.54 0.62
C GLY A 114 -18.07 2.65 0.74
N ASP A 115 -19.04 2.53 1.63
CA ASP A 115 -20.03 3.57 1.97
C ASP A 115 -19.58 4.49 3.12
N GLU A 116 -18.42 4.22 3.72
CA GLU A 116 -17.80 5.09 4.73
C GLU A 116 -17.01 6.23 4.06
N ASP A 117 -16.84 7.33 4.78
CA ASP A 117 -16.03 8.45 4.31
C ASP A 117 -14.54 8.09 4.35
N ALA A 118 -13.90 8.05 3.18
CA ALA A 118 -12.49 7.71 3.03
C ALA A 118 -11.55 8.73 3.71
N GLU A 119 -12.01 9.97 3.88
CA GLU A 119 -11.25 11.09 4.44
C GLU A 119 -11.54 11.29 5.94
N ALA A 120 -12.35 10.40 6.54
CA ALA A 120 -12.71 10.52 7.95
C ALA A 120 -11.46 10.54 8.85
N GLY A 121 -11.29 11.64 9.59
CA GLY A 121 -10.14 11.83 10.49
C GLY A 121 -8.87 12.38 9.82
N MET A 122 -8.92 12.76 8.54
CA MET A 122 -7.83 13.50 7.88
C MET A 122 -7.85 15.00 8.18
N GLU A 123 -8.91 15.52 8.80
CA GLU A 123 -9.01 16.90 9.25
C GLU A 123 -8.08 17.14 10.45
N VAL A 124 -6.95 17.80 10.18
CA VAL A 124 -6.06 18.36 11.19
C VAL A 124 -6.37 19.84 11.33
N GLU A 125 -7.15 20.20 12.35
CA GLU A 125 -7.25 21.60 12.78
C GLU A 125 -5.91 21.97 13.42
N PRO A 126 -5.08 22.85 12.83
CA PRO A 126 -3.84 23.25 13.47
C PRO A 126 -4.17 23.95 14.80
N GLU A 127 -3.57 23.49 15.90
CA GLU A 127 -3.62 24.25 17.16
C GLU A 127 -2.99 25.63 16.90
N GLU A 128 -3.75 26.71 17.11
CA GLU A 128 -3.17 28.05 17.15
C GLU A 128 -2.14 28.08 18.28
N ILE A 129 -0.86 28.13 17.91
CA ILE A 129 0.22 28.45 18.83
C ILE A 129 0.01 29.90 19.22
N ILE A 130 -0.58 30.12 20.40
CA ILE A 130 -0.63 31.46 21.00
C ILE A 130 0.80 31.73 21.47
N ASP A 131 1.57 32.46 20.66
CA ASP A 131 2.83 33.05 21.09
C ASP A 131 2.50 34.09 22.19
N GLU A 132 2.52 33.68 23.46
CA GLU A 132 2.55 34.60 24.60
C GLU A 132 3.97 35.17 24.74
N ASP A 133 4.32 36.08 23.83
CA ASP A 133 5.40 37.06 24.02
C ASP A 133 4.78 38.44 24.25
N GLU A 134 4.59 38.81 25.53
CA GLU A 134 4.91 40.13 26.13
C GLU A 134 4.65 40.18 27.65
#